data_AF-A0A948FEC0-F1
#
_entry.id   AF-A0A948FEC0-F1
#
_cell.length_a   1.000
_cell.length_b   1.000
_cell.length_c   1.000
_cell.angle_alpha   90.00
_cell.angle_beta   90.00
_cell.angle_gamma   90.00
#
_symmetry.space_group_name_H-M   'P 1'
#
loop_
_entity.id
_entity.type
_entity.pdbx_description
1 polymer ?
#
loop_
_entity_poly.entity_id
_entity_poly.type
_entity_poly.pdbx_seq_one_letter_code
_entity_poly.pdbx_strand_id
1 'polypeptide(L)' 'MANFSFDIVSEVDLQEMDNAVNQANKELSQRYDFKDSKASIAYDRKEKKVTL' A
#
# COMPACT_ATOMS: atom_id res chain seq x y z
N MET A 1 -43.22 -4.72 2.64
CA MET A 1 -42.40 -3.68 3.31
C MET A 1 -40.97 -3.91 2.88
N ALA A 2 -40.28 -2.87 2.38
CA ALA A 2 -38.87 -2.98 2.03
C ALA A 2 -38.04 -2.95 3.32
N ASN A 3 -37.18 -3.95 3.52
CA ASN A 3 -36.17 -3.95 4.57
C ASN A 3 -34.89 -3.35 3.98
N PHE A 4 -34.43 -2.25 4.57
CA PHE A 4 -33.18 -1.60 4.19
C PHE A 4 -32.10 -1.97 5.20
N SER A 5 -31.01 -2.54 4.72
CA SER A 5 -29.81 -2.84 5.49
C SER A 5 -28.57 -2.55 4.65
N PHE A 6 -27.43 -2.28 5.31
CA PHE A 6 -26.12 -2.15 4.68
C PHE A 6 -25.07 -2.74 5.62
N ASP A 7 -23.90 -3.06 5.07
CA ASP A 7 -22.79 -3.64 5.81
C ASP A 7 -21.76 -2.58 6.22
N ILE A 8 -21.21 -2.73 7.43
CA ILE A 8 -20.06 -1.94 7.89
C ILE A 8 -18.82 -2.81 7.67
N VAL A 9 -17.93 -2.36 6.79
CA VAL A 9 -16.70 -3.08 6.43
C VAL A 9 -15.47 -2.21 6.65
N SER A 10 -14.33 -2.86 6.85
CA SER A 10 -13.00 -2.23 6.88
C SER A 10 -12.12 -2.98 5.89
N GLU A 11 -12.25 -2.62 4.62
CA GLU A 11 -11.54 -3.24 3.52
C GLU A 11 -10.71 -2.19 2.78
N VAL A 12 -9.58 -2.64 2.25
CA VAL A 12 -8.68 -1.82 1.44
C VAL A 12 -8.65 -2.39 0.04
N ASP A 13 -8.74 -1.50 -0.96
CA ASP A 13 -8.54 -1.87 -2.35
C ASP A 13 -7.07 -2.27 -2.57
N LEU A 14 -6.86 -3.54 -2.92
CA LEU A 14 -5.52 -4.10 -3.09
C LEU A 14 -4.78 -3.49 -4.29
N GLN A 15 -5.51 -3.06 -5.32
CA GLN A 15 -4.93 -2.44 -6.50
C GLN A 15 -4.50 -1.00 -6.22
N GLU A 16 -5.30 -0.26 -5.45
CA GLU A 16 -4.88 1.04 -4.94
C GLU A 16 -3.69 0.92 -3.98
N MET A 17 -3.63 -0.16 -3.20
CA MET A 17 -2.47 -0.43 -2.34
C MET A 17 -1.20 -0.72 -3.16
N ASP A 18 -1.31 -1.53 -4.22
CA ASP A 18 -0.21 -1.77 -5.16
C ASP A 18 0.27 -0.45 -5.80
N ASN A 19 -0.65 0.42 -6.23
CA ASN A 19 -0.34 1.73 -6.80
C ASN A 19 0.43 2.62 -5.82
N ALA A 20 -0.04 2.69 -4.57
CA ALA A 20 0.59 3.50 -3.52
C ALA A 20 2.00 3.02 -3.16
N VAL A 21 2.22 1.70 -3.04
CA VAL A 21 3.56 1.14 -2.78
C VAL A 21 4.51 1.40 -3.95
N ASN A 22 4.03 1.28 -5.19
CA ASN A 22 4.83 1.59 -6.37
C ASN A 22 5.21 3.07 -6.43
N GLN A 23 4.30 3.97 -6.05
CA GLN A 23 4.58 5.40 -5.96
C GLN A 23 5.62 5.71 -4.87
N ALA A 24 5.48 5.11 -3.68
CA ALA A 24 6.44 5.27 -2.60
C ALA A 24 7.85 4.78 -3.00
N ASN A 25 7.95 3.66 -3.73
CA ASN A 25 9.22 3.17 -4.26
C ASN A 25 9.85 4.12 -5.29
N LYS A 26 9.05 4.73 -6.17
CA LYS A 26 9.53 5.75 -7.12
C LYS A 26 10.10 6.95 -6.38
N GLU A 27 9.38 7.47 -5.39
CA GLU A 27 9.85 8.60 -4.57
C GLU A 27 11.13 8.25 -3.83
N LEU A 28 11.20 7.06 -3.22
CA LEU A 28 12.40 6.57 -2.54
C LEU A 28 13.62 6.59 -3.48
N SER A 29 13.47 6.12 -4.72
CA SER A 29 14.57 6.10 -5.71
C SER A 29 15.02 7.49 -6.15
N GLN A 30 14.16 8.50 -6.07
CA GLN A 30 14.44 9.87 -6.52
C GLN A 30 15.04 10.73 -5.41
N ARG A 31 15.01 10.26 -4.16
CA ARG A 31 15.50 10.99 -3.00
C ARG A 31 17.01 10.82 -2.82
N TYR A 32 17.73 11.93 -2.98
CA TYR A 32 19.20 11.97 -2.90
C TYR A 32 19.74 11.57 -1.51
N ASP A 33 19.00 11.87 -0.44
CA ASP A 33 19.37 11.53 0.93
C ASP A 33 19.29 10.03 1.23
N PHE A 34 18.61 9.24 0.39
CA PHE A 34 18.60 7.78 0.46
C PHE A 34 19.61 7.12 -0.49
N LYS A 35 20.39 7.90 -1.24
CA LYS A 35 21.44 7.37 -2.12
C LYS A 35 22.43 6.53 -1.31
N ASP A 36 22.71 5.31 -1.80
CA ASP A 36 23.57 4.31 -1.16
C ASP A 36 23.08 3.81 0.22
N SER A 37 21.84 4.16 0.62
CA SER A 37 21.20 3.61 1.81
C SER A 37 20.62 2.21 1.54
N LYS A 38 20.35 1.46 2.60
CA LYS A 38 19.64 0.18 2.53
C LYS A 38 18.12 0.32 2.63
N ALA A 39 17.57 1.52 2.38
CA ALA A 39 16.14 1.75 2.48
C ALA A 39 15.39 0.96 1.40
N SER A 40 14.29 0.30 1.80
CA SER A 40 13.47 -0.50 0.90
C SER A 40 11.99 -0.36 1.26
N ILE A 41 11.10 -0.70 0.33
CA ILE A 41 9.68 -0.85 0.63
C ILE A 41 9.21 -2.11 -0.08
N ALA A 42 8.83 -3.12 0.70
CA ALA A 42 8.30 -4.39 0.20
C ALA A 42 6.82 -4.52 0.59
N TYR A 43 6.00 -4.95 -0.36
CA TYR A 43 4.60 -5.26 -0.12
C TYR A 43 4.31 -6.72 -0.45
N ASP A 44 3.90 -7.47 0.57
CA ASP A 44 3.34 -8.81 0.41
C ASP A 44 1.82 -8.70 0.32
N ARG A 45 1.30 -8.88 -0.89
CA ARG A 45 -0.14 -8.84 -1.17
C ARG A 45 -0.91 -10.00 -0.54
N LYS A 46 -0.29 -11.17 -0.35
CA LYS A 46 -0.94 -12.33 0.26
C LYS A 46 -1.06 -12.14 1.76
N GLU A 47 0.01 -11.66 2.39
CA GLU A 47 0.03 -11.38 3.82
C GLU A 47 -0.56 -10.01 4.19
N LYS A 48 -0.93 -9.20 3.20
CA LYS A 48 -1.40 -7.81 3.36
C LYS A 48 -0.45 -6.99 4.24
N LYS A 49 0.86 -7.13 3.99
CA LYS A 49 1.91 -6.64 4.86
C LYS A 49 2.91 -5.76 4.11
N VAL A 50 3.20 -4.59 4.66
CA VAL A 50 4.26 -3.70 4.18
C VAL A 50 5.46 -3.79 5.12
N THR A 51 6.66 -3.90 4.56
CA THR A 51 7.95 -3.91 5.28
C THR A 51 8.85 -2.82 4.71
N LEU A 52 9.60 -2.14 5.58
CA LEU A 52 10.49 -1.02 5.25
C LEU A 52 11.96 -1.40 5.52
#